data_AF-A0A9W6MFW1-F1
#
_entry.id   AF-A0A9W6MFW1-F1
#
_cell.length_a   1.000
_cell.length_b   1.000
_cell.length_c   1.000
_cell.angle_alpha   90.00
_cell.angle_beta   90.00
_cell.angle_gamma   90.00
#
_symmetry.space_group_name_H-M   'P 1'
#
loop_
_entity.id
_entity.type
_entity.pdbx_description
1 polymer ?
#
loop_
_entity_poly.entity_id
_entity_poly.type
_entity_poly.pdbx_seq_one_letter_code
_entity_poly.pdbx_strand_id
1 'polypeptide(L)' 'MRSVGYRWHLRELMACRGMFHTTDLAPPLADRGIEMSASQVRRLVTGTG' A
#
# COMPACT_ATOMS: atom_id res chain seq x y z
N MET A 1 -4.88 -12.05 -23.75
CA MET A 1 -3.86 -11.83 -22.70
C MET A 1 -4.56 -11.86 -21.36
N ARG A 2 -4.14 -12.72 -20.42
CA ARG A 2 -4.76 -12.77 -19.07
C ARG A 2 -4.17 -11.62 -18.26
N SER A 3 -4.92 -10.54 -18.09
CA SER A 3 -4.60 -9.55 -17.07
C SER A 3 -4.86 -10.22 -15.72
N VAL A 4 -3.82 -10.72 -15.06
CA VAL A 4 -3.92 -11.07 -13.64
C VAL A 4 -4.14 -9.73 -12.94
N GLY A 5 -5.40 -9.41 -12.68
CA GLY A 5 -5.77 -8.33 -11.78
C GLY A 5 -5.28 -8.73 -10.40
N TYR A 6 -4.03 -8.41 -10.09
CA TYR A 6 -3.51 -8.52 -8.74
C TYR A 6 -4.27 -7.47 -7.92
N ARG A 7 -5.40 -7.87 -7.35
CA ARG A 7 -6.14 -7.04 -6.41
C ARG A 7 -5.32 -7.02 -5.13
N TRP A 8 -4.52 -5.97 -4.97
CA TRP A 8 -3.77 -5.76 -3.75
C TRP A 8 -4.76 -5.49 -2.62
N HIS A 9 -4.97 -6.47 -1.74
CA HIS A 9 -5.76 -6.34 -0.51
C HIS A 9 -4.98 -5.55 0.55
N LEU A 10 -4.42 -4.40 0.17
CA LEU A 10 -3.49 -3.63 0.99
C LEU A 10 -4.16 -3.17 2.30
N ARG A 11 -5.47 -2.85 2.25
CA ARG A 11 -6.27 -2.53 3.43
C ARG A 11 -6.38 -3.68 4.42
N GLU A 12 -6.56 -4.91 3.95
CA GLU A 12 -6.65 -6.10 4.82
C GLU A 12 -5.28 -6.40 5.45
N LEU A 13 -4.20 -6.31 4.66
CA LEU A 13 -2.83 -6.49 5.18
C LEU A 13 -2.45 -5.43 6.20
N MET A 14 -2.88 -4.18 5.99
CA MET A 14 -2.73 -3.10 6.97
C MET A 14 -3.47 -3.44 8.27
N ALA A 15 -4.74 -3.85 8.18
CA ALA A 15 -5.52 -4.23 9.35
C ALA A 15 -4.89 -5.42 10.12
N CYS A 16 -4.41 -6.45 9.42
CA CYS A 16 -3.70 -7.58 10.03
C CYS A 16 -2.40 -7.16 10.74
N ARG A 17 -1.78 -6.05 10.32
CA ARG A 17 -0.56 -5.49 10.91
C ARG A 17 -0.83 -4.39 11.94
N GLY A 18 -2.09 -4.13 12.28
CA GLY A 18 -2.47 -3.05 13.21
C GLY A 18 -2.22 -1.63 12.64
N MET A 19 -2.13 -1.49 11.32
CA MET A 19 -1.93 -0.22 10.64
C MET A 19 -3.28 0.41 10.31
N PHE A 20 -3.59 1.53 10.93
CA PHE A 20 -4.85 2.25 10.74
C PHE A 20 -4.69 3.48 9.84
N HIS A 21 -3.45 3.98 9.66
CA HIS A 21 -3.14 5.09 8.78
C HIS A 21 -2.34 4.62 7.57
N THR A 22 -2.65 5.13 6.38
CA THR A 22 -1.92 4.74 5.17
C THR A 22 -0.45 5.12 5.23
N THR A 23 -0.09 6.14 6.01
CA THR A 23 1.30 6.54 6.28
C THR A 23 2.10 5.47 7.01
N ASP A 24 1.46 4.54 7.73
CA ASP A 24 2.11 3.44 8.44
C ASP A 24 2.78 2.44 7.47
N LEU A 25 2.44 2.52 6.18
CA LEU A 25 3.10 1.76 5.11
C LEU A 25 4.42 2.40 4.65
N ALA A 26 4.71 3.66 4.98
CA ALA A 26 5.93 4.32 4.52
C ALA A 26 7.20 3.63 5.08
N PRO A 27 7.31 3.30 6.39
CA PRO A 27 8.47 2.55 6.91
C PRO A 27 8.70 1.17 6.23
N PRO A 28 7.71 0.25 6.13
CA PRO A 28 7.95 -1.06 5.51
C PRO A 28 8.19 -1.02 3.99
N LEU A 29 7.79 0.07 3.32
CA LEU A 29 8.15 0.34 1.93
C LEU A 29 9.60 0.85 1.83
N ALA A 30 10.01 1.77 2.69
CA ALA A 30 11.37 2.27 2.76
C ALA A 30 12.38 1.16 3.09
N ASP A 31 12.03 0.22 3.99
CA ASP A 31 12.83 -0.97 4.30
C ASP A 31 13.09 -1.86 3.07
N ARG A 32 12.22 -1.78 2.06
CA ARG A 32 12.36 -2.49 0.77
C ARG A 32 13.03 -1.64 -0.32
N GLY A 33 13.53 -0.46 0.03
CA GLY A 33 14.10 0.52 -0.91
C GLY A 33 13.04 1.27 -1.73
N ILE A 34 11.77 1.23 -1.32
CA ILE A 34 10.66 1.91 -2.00
C ILE A 34 10.34 3.19 -1.24
N GLU A 35 10.96 4.29 -1.65
CA GLU A 35 10.70 5.62 -1.07
C GLU A 35 9.47 6.26 -1.72
N MET A 36 8.43 6.51 -0.93
CA MET A 36 7.19 7.12 -1.39
C MET A 36 6.72 8.17 -0.40
N SER A 37 6.23 9.31 -0.92
CA SER A 37 5.53 10.29 -0.11
C SER A 37 4.21 9.73 0.43
N ALA A 38 3.74 10.26 1.56
CA ALA A 38 2.45 9.90 2.16
C ALA A 38 1.28 9.96 1.15
N SER A 39 1.29 10.94 0.25
CA SER A 39 0.30 11.09 -0.81
C SER A 39 0.36 9.97 -1.86
N GLN A 40 1.55 9.49 -2.21
CA GLN A 40 1.72 8.35 -3.13
C GLN A 40 1.27 7.05 -2.46
N VAL A 41 1.62 6.84 -1.19
CA VAL A 41 1.18 5.69 -0.41
C VAL A 41 -0.36 5.64 -0.29
N ARG A 42 -1.00 6.80 -0.02
CA ARG A 42 -2.47 6.89 0.00
C ARG A 42 -3.09 6.44 -1.32
N ARG A 43 -2.53 6.84 -2.47
CA ARG A 43 -3.04 6.45 -3.80
C ARG A 43 -2.97 4.94 -4.05
N LEU A 44 -1.92 4.27 -3.56
CA LEU A 44 -1.81 2.81 -3.62
C LEU A 44 -2.93 2.11 -2.85
N VAL A 45 -3.31 2.65 -1.69
CA VAL A 45 -4.36 2.07 -0.84
C VAL A 45 -5.76 2.39 -1.34
N THR A 46 -5.99 3.57 -1.91
CA THR A 46 -7.31 4.00 -2.39
C THR A 46 -7.65 3.49 -3.79
N GLY A 47 -6.70 2.93 -4.53
CA GLY A 47 -6.95 2.32 -5.84
C GLY A 47 -7.49 3.31 -6.88
N THR A 48 -7.07 4.58 -6.82
CA THR A 48 -7.45 5.58 -7.83
C THR A 48 -6.46 5.51 -8.99
N GLY A 49 -6.65 4.51 -9.84
CA GLY A 49 -5.90 4.25 -11.07
C GLY A 49 -6.59 3.19 -11.89
#